data_AF-A0A519C414-F1
#
_entry.id   AF-A0A519C414-F1
#
_cell.length_a   1.000
_cell.length_b   1.000
_cell.length_c   1.000
_cell.angle_alpha   90.00
_cell.angle_beta   90.00
_cell.angle_gamma   90.00
#
_symmetry.space_group_name_H-M   'P 1'
#
loop_
_entity.id
_entity.type
_entity.pdbx_description
1 polymer ?
#
loop_
_entity_poly.entity_id
_entity_poly.type
_entity_poly.pdbx_seq_one_letter_code
_entity_poly.pdbx_strand_id
1 'polypeptide(L)'
;MQRQLSLGKSEEAVSPVIGTVLILAIMISITGTMLAWGIPSIQESEAYSIYTSSQNNLLNLDADLDHVILQGEGASRTSTVSFSSGSFVQRSDKDQIRYYYTTVGWSDPKIVGVKNGATMFGMLDNKEVVDNYTVTLTYPMALAELGNSTQWTGYTSSDHIVTGFPALVSGVLGTYSSTANSTQIGGFFIYGVDSLSYQYSSVSGVFKMRMFNGGIISKVPGGTFGFTSQPLILSIPNGDSYDSLTFYQTDYALTSSVKNVQGGNYIMNARNQGGNDISLDVYSIRIGFSGDCSAYQVKQYYYNNWNFIPNDYLFTPDQGLTLASNFGVSNAEEDIVYSQTSAFDFRILERTINVDVNLR
;
A
#
# COMPACT_ATOMS: atom_id res chain seq x y z
N MET A 1 29.38 15.75 -98.03
CA MET A 1 28.68 14.52 -97.63
C MET A 1 28.71 14.43 -96.10
N GLN A 2 27.53 14.44 -95.47
CA GLN A 2 27.36 14.31 -94.02
C GLN A 2 27.89 12.96 -93.52
N ARG A 3 28.63 12.98 -92.41
CA ARG A 3 28.92 11.79 -91.60
C ARG A 3 28.17 11.96 -90.28
N GLN A 4 27.18 11.10 -90.06
CA GLN A 4 26.47 10.96 -88.79
C GLN A 4 27.47 10.68 -87.67
N LEU A 5 27.49 11.51 -86.62
CA LEU A 5 27.94 11.07 -85.30
C LEU A 5 26.71 10.54 -84.57
N SER A 6 26.66 9.22 -84.39
CA SER A 6 25.71 8.58 -83.49
C SER A 6 25.97 9.04 -82.07
N LEU A 7 24.95 9.57 -81.41
CA LEU A 7 24.88 9.68 -79.95
C LEU A 7 24.90 8.26 -79.36
N GLY A 8 26.08 7.79 -78.96
CA GLY A 8 26.22 6.63 -78.09
C GLY A 8 25.72 7.02 -76.70
N LYS A 9 24.58 6.47 -76.31
CA LYS A 9 24.00 6.61 -74.97
C LYS A 9 25.02 6.24 -73.89
N SER A 10 25.21 7.12 -72.91
CA SER A 10 25.88 6.80 -71.64
C SER A 10 24.96 5.95 -70.76
N GLU A 11 24.84 4.65 -71.05
CA GLU A 11 24.07 3.69 -70.21
C GLU A 11 24.99 2.85 -69.28
N GLU A 12 26.32 2.90 -69.44
CA GLU A 12 27.25 2.01 -68.70
C GLU A 12 27.66 2.49 -67.29
N ALA A 13 27.57 3.79 -66.98
CA ALA A 13 27.93 4.31 -65.64
C ALA A 13 26.77 4.31 -64.64
N VAL A 14 25.52 4.09 -65.10
CA VAL A 14 24.31 4.19 -64.27
C VAL A 14 24.11 2.91 -63.43
N SER A 15 24.52 1.74 -63.94
CA SER A 15 24.33 0.45 -63.26
C SER A 15 25.19 0.27 -61.97
N PRO A 16 26.51 0.60 -61.95
CA PRO A 16 27.31 0.51 -60.74
C PRO A 16 26.87 1.52 -59.67
N VAL A 17 26.49 2.74 -60.08
CA VAL A 17 26.01 3.79 -59.17
C VAL A 17 24.69 3.37 -58.52
N ILE A 18 23.71 2.88 -59.29
CA ILE A 18 22.46 2.35 -58.74
C ILE A 18 22.72 1.18 -57.77
N GLY A 19 23.65 0.29 -58.09
CA GLY A 19 24.05 -0.82 -57.21
C GLY A 19 24.61 -0.32 -55.86
N THR A 20 25.51 0.67 -55.89
CA THR A 20 26.07 1.24 -54.65
C THR A 20 25.03 1.99 -53.80
N VAL A 21 24.13 2.76 -54.44
CA VAL A 21 23.03 3.44 -53.73
C VAL A 21 22.07 2.42 -53.11
N LEU A 22 21.76 1.32 -53.81
CA LEU A 22 20.90 0.27 -53.29
C LEU A 22 21.53 -0.44 -52.09
N ILE A 23 22.81 -0.78 -52.14
CA ILE A 23 23.53 -1.39 -51.02
C ILE A 23 23.57 -0.44 -49.81
N LEU A 24 23.83 0.85 -50.04
CA LEU A 24 23.78 1.86 -48.98
C LEU A 24 22.37 1.97 -48.38
N ALA A 25 21.33 1.99 -49.21
CA ALA A 25 19.95 2.04 -48.74
C ALA A 25 19.61 0.80 -47.88
N ILE A 26 20.01 -0.39 -48.30
CA ILE A 26 19.80 -1.64 -47.53
C ILE A 26 20.57 -1.59 -46.21
N MET A 27 21.85 -1.17 -46.21
CA MET A 27 22.64 -1.06 -44.98
C MET A 27 22.05 -0.04 -44.00
N ILE A 28 21.57 1.11 -44.49
CA ILE A 28 20.91 2.12 -43.67
C ILE A 28 19.58 1.58 -43.13
N SER A 29 18.80 0.86 -43.94
CA SER A 29 17.55 0.24 -43.48
C SER A 29 17.79 -0.82 -42.41
N ILE A 30 18.77 -1.72 -42.59
CA ILE A 30 19.11 -2.75 -41.59
C ILE A 30 19.64 -2.11 -40.30
N THR A 31 20.56 -1.13 -40.42
CA THR A 31 21.09 -0.43 -39.25
C THR A 31 20.00 0.34 -38.53
N GLY A 32 19.11 1.01 -39.28
CA GLY A 32 17.98 1.75 -38.74
C GLY A 32 16.98 0.86 -38.00
N THR A 33 16.64 -0.31 -38.55
CA THR A 33 15.75 -1.26 -37.87
C THR A 33 16.40 -1.88 -36.64
N MET A 34 17.70 -2.23 -36.70
CA MET A 34 18.44 -2.73 -35.54
C MET A 34 18.56 -1.68 -34.43
N LEU A 35 18.80 -0.41 -34.76
CA LEU A 35 18.84 0.67 -33.75
C LEU A 35 17.45 0.93 -33.15
N ALA A 36 16.41 0.93 -33.98
CA ALA A 36 15.03 1.14 -33.53
C ALA A 36 14.54 0.04 -32.57
N TRP A 37 15.05 -1.19 -32.69
CA TRP A 37 14.69 -2.30 -31.80
C TRP A 37 15.70 -2.50 -30.67
N GLY A 38 16.98 -2.32 -30.95
CA GLY A 38 18.08 -2.57 -30.01
C GLY A 38 18.17 -1.52 -28.91
N ILE A 39 17.99 -0.23 -29.23
CA ILE A 39 18.07 0.85 -28.23
C ILE A 39 16.99 0.69 -27.14
N PRO A 40 15.69 0.50 -27.47
CA PRO A 40 14.68 0.28 -26.44
C PRO A 40 14.97 -0.94 -25.56
N SER A 41 15.41 -2.06 -26.15
CA SER A 41 15.72 -3.28 -25.39
C SER A 41 16.89 -3.09 -24.43
N ILE A 42 17.95 -2.39 -24.85
CA ILE A 42 19.09 -2.06 -23.98
C ILE A 42 18.65 -1.15 -22.84
N GLN A 43 17.83 -0.13 -23.12
CA GLN A 43 17.35 0.79 -22.10
C GLN A 43 16.39 0.11 -21.11
N GLU A 44 15.56 -0.84 -21.57
CA GLU A 44 14.74 -1.68 -20.68
C GLU A 44 15.60 -2.54 -19.75
N SER A 45 16.65 -3.17 -20.29
CA SER A 45 17.59 -3.95 -19.49
C SER A 45 18.34 -3.09 -18.46
N GLU A 46 18.74 -1.87 -18.84
CA GLU A 46 19.38 -0.92 -17.93
C GLU A 46 18.42 -0.49 -16.82
N ALA A 47 17.19 -0.13 -17.16
CA ALA A 47 16.18 0.29 -16.21
C ALA A 47 15.85 -0.83 -15.19
N TYR A 48 15.72 -2.07 -15.67
CA TYR A 48 15.48 -3.21 -14.80
C TYR A 48 16.67 -3.53 -13.88
N SER A 49 17.91 -3.36 -14.37
CA SER A 49 19.13 -3.50 -13.56
C SER A 49 19.20 -2.46 -12.45
N ILE A 50 18.90 -1.19 -12.75
CA ILE A 50 18.85 -0.11 -11.76
C ILE A 50 17.77 -0.40 -10.70
N TYR A 51 16.58 -0.82 -11.13
CA TYR A 51 15.50 -1.21 -10.23
C TYR A 51 15.92 -2.35 -9.29
N THR A 52 16.49 -3.42 -9.84
CA THR A 52 16.89 -4.60 -9.06
C THR A 52 18.01 -4.26 -8.06
N SER A 53 18.95 -3.40 -8.45
CA SER A 53 19.99 -2.89 -7.56
C SER A 53 19.40 -2.10 -6.39
N SER A 54 18.50 -1.15 -6.66
CA SER A 54 17.79 -0.38 -5.63
C SER A 54 16.94 -1.28 -4.73
N GLN A 55 16.31 -2.31 -5.30
CA GLN A 55 15.51 -3.28 -4.56
C GLN A 55 16.37 -4.04 -3.54
N ASN A 56 17.53 -4.54 -3.94
CA ASN A 56 18.45 -5.23 -3.04
C ASN A 56 18.94 -4.31 -1.92
N ASN A 57 19.21 -3.03 -2.21
CA ASN A 57 19.61 -2.08 -1.18
C ASN A 57 18.48 -1.79 -0.19
N LEU A 58 17.23 -1.69 -0.66
CA LEU A 58 16.08 -1.53 0.24
C LEU A 58 15.79 -2.80 1.03
N LEU A 59 16.00 -4.00 0.49
CA LEU A 59 15.87 -5.25 1.24
C LEU A 59 16.89 -5.35 2.37
N ASN A 60 18.11 -4.86 2.17
CA ASN A 60 19.10 -4.77 3.25
C ASN A 60 18.65 -3.76 4.33
N LEU A 61 18.11 -2.62 3.92
CA LEU A 61 17.56 -1.63 4.85
C LEU A 61 16.36 -2.22 5.64
N ASP A 62 15.48 -2.96 4.98
CA ASP A 62 14.33 -3.64 5.58
C ASP A 62 14.77 -4.61 6.67
N ALA A 63 15.77 -5.45 6.39
CA ALA A 63 16.32 -6.38 7.39
C ALA A 63 16.93 -5.66 8.61
N ASP A 64 17.60 -4.53 8.40
CA ASP A 64 18.10 -3.70 9.51
C ASP A 64 16.94 -3.05 10.30
N LEU A 65 15.88 -2.64 9.61
CA LEU A 65 14.68 -2.08 10.22
C LEU A 65 13.89 -3.12 11.02
N ASP A 66 13.83 -4.38 10.56
CA ASP A 66 13.23 -5.47 11.32
C ASP A 66 13.90 -5.64 12.68
N HIS A 67 15.24 -5.56 12.72
CA HIS A 67 15.96 -5.58 13.98
C HIS A 67 15.58 -4.39 14.89
N VAL A 68 15.44 -3.18 14.33
CA VAL A 68 15.03 -1.99 15.08
C VAL A 68 13.59 -2.11 15.60
N ILE A 69 12.69 -2.66 14.79
CA ILE A 69 11.28 -2.85 15.10
C ILE A 69 11.12 -3.89 16.22
N LEU A 70 11.77 -5.05 16.07
CA LEU A 70 11.65 -6.19 17.00
C LEU A 70 12.38 -5.97 18.33
N GLN A 71 13.46 -5.18 18.35
CA GLN A 71 14.19 -4.85 19.59
C GLN A 71 13.44 -3.86 20.48
N GLY A 72 12.44 -3.15 19.94
CA GLY A 72 11.60 -2.23 20.70
C GLY A 72 12.16 -0.82 20.84
N GLU A 73 11.49 -0.03 21.68
CA GLU A 73 11.77 1.40 21.84
C GLU A 73 13.23 1.69 22.21
N GLY A 74 13.81 2.72 21.58
CA GLY A 74 15.19 3.13 21.79
C GLY A 74 16.21 2.36 20.97
N ALA A 75 15.84 1.22 20.36
CA ALA A 75 16.71 0.50 19.44
C ALA A 75 17.06 1.36 18.22
N SER A 76 18.29 1.21 17.73
CA SER A 76 18.75 1.89 16.53
C SER A 76 19.72 1.06 15.71
N ARG A 77 19.72 1.32 14.40
CA ARG A 77 20.64 0.75 13.42
C ARG A 77 21.08 1.80 12.43
N THR A 78 22.29 1.63 11.91
CA THR A 78 22.86 2.46 10.86
C THR A 78 23.10 1.60 9.65
N SER A 79 22.49 1.97 8.53
CA SER A 79 22.56 1.24 7.27
C SER A 79 23.17 2.13 6.19
N THR A 80 23.98 1.56 5.30
CA THR A 80 24.43 2.26 4.10
C THR A 80 23.53 1.86 2.94
N VAL A 81 22.89 2.83 2.32
CA VAL A 81 21.96 2.61 1.20
C VAL A 81 22.43 3.42 -0.01
N SER A 82 22.55 2.76 -1.15
CA SER A 82 23.00 3.37 -2.39
C SER A 82 21.90 3.33 -3.44
N PHE A 83 21.60 4.47 -4.05
CA PHE A 83 20.66 4.56 -5.16
C PHE A 83 21.40 5.04 -6.41
N SER A 84 21.37 4.24 -7.48
CA SER A 84 21.97 4.66 -8.75
C SER A 84 21.15 5.76 -9.44
N SER A 85 19.84 5.75 -9.27
CA SER A 85 18.89 6.73 -9.82
C SER A 85 17.58 6.65 -9.05
N GLY A 86 16.64 7.55 -9.35
CA GLY A 86 15.33 7.62 -8.70
C GLY A 86 15.34 8.48 -7.43
N SER A 87 14.16 8.61 -6.83
CA SER A 87 13.89 9.43 -5.66
C SER A 87 13.32 8.59 -4.53
N PHE A 88 13.93 8.66 -3.35
CA PHE A 88 13.42 8.14 -2.10
C PHE A 88 12.81 9.28 -1.28
N VAL A 89 11.52 9.18 -0.97
CA VAL A 89 10.73 10.27 -0.41
C VAL A 89 9.88 9.81 0.76
N GLN A 90 9.67 10.72 1.72
CA GLN A 90 8.56 10.59 2.66
C GLN A 90 7.27 10.97 1.95
N ARG A 91 6.21 10.18 2.12
CA ARG A 91 4.88 10.48 1.63
C ARG A 91 3.96 10.71 2.81
N SER A 92 3.22 11.81 2.76
CA SER A 92 2.10 12.06 3.67
C SER A 92 0.83 11.37 3.13
N ASP A 93 0.31 10.43 3.91
CA ASP A 93 -1.06 9.88 3.89
C ASP A 93 -1.66 9.56 2.51
N LYS A 94 -1.12 8.57 1.80
CA LYS A 94 -1.72 8.13 0.52
C LYS A 94 -2.37 6.75 0.60
N ASP A 95 -1.73 5.81 1.27
CA ASP A 95 -2.27 4.47 1.42
C ASP A 95 -2.71 4.24 2.87
N GLN A 96 -3.79 3.48 3.05
CA GLN A 96 -4.40 3.24 4.36
C GLN A 96 -4.66 1.75 4.54
N ILE A 97 -4.44 1.30 5.77
CA ILE A 97 -4.90 0.01 6.27
C ILE A 97 -5.89 0.26 7.39
N ARG A 98 -6.95 -0.53 7.41
CA ARG A 98 -8.00 -0.49 8.43
C ARG A 98 -8.15 -1.86 9.03
N TYR A 99 -8.16 -1.93 10.34
CA TYR A 99 -8.45 -3.16 11.06
C TYR A 99 -9.82 -2.99 11.70
N TYR A 100 -10.73 -3.92 11.46
CA TYR A 100 -12.00 -4.04 12.18
C TYR A 100 -11.94 -5.32 12.99
N TYR A 101 -12.44 -5.30 14.21
CA TYR A 101 -12.42 -6.46 15.09
C TYR A 101 -13.75 -6.64 15.80
N THR A 102 -14.11 -7.89 16.07
CA THR A 102 -15.31 -8.24 16.85
C THR A 102 -14.90 -9.03 18.09
N THR A 103 -15.30 -8.56 19.28
CA THR A 103 -14.95 -9.14 20.58
C THR A 103 -15.97 -10.16 21.08
N VAL A 104 -17.09 -10.35 20.36
CA VAL A 104 -18.18 -11.26 20.74
C VAL A 104 -18.55 -12.22 19.61
N GLY A 105 -18.92 -13.45 19.96
CA GLY A 105 -19.32 -14.47 18.97
C GLY A 105 -20.77 -14.37 18.49
N TRP A 106 -21.63 -13.64 19.19
CA TRP A 106 -23.08 -13.58 18.91
C TRP A 106 -23.51 -12.43 17.99
N SER A 107 -22.63 -11.49 17.66
CA SER A 107 -22.87 -10.42 16.66
C SER A 107 -21.90 -10.59 15.48
N ASP A 108 -22.23 -10.00 14.33
CA ASP A 108 -21.36 -9.85 13.17
C ASP A 108 -21.55 -8.44 12.55
N PRO A 109 -20.84 -7.43 13.08
CA PRO A 109 -20.97 -6.05 12.62
C PRO A 109 -20.43 -5.87 11.20
N LYS A 110 -21.32 -5.44 10.30
CA LYS A 110 -21.00 -4.99 8.96
C LYS A 110 -20.84 -3.48 8.94
N ILE A 111 -19.63 -3.02 8.65
CA ILE A 111 -19.27 -1.59 8.61
C ILE A 111 -18.76 -1.23 7.22
N VAL A 112 -19.22 -0.13 6.62
CA VAL A 112 -18.74 0.34 5.30
C VAL A 112 -18.62 1.86 5.31
N GLY A 113 -17.57 2.39 4.69
CA GLY A 113 -17.36 3.84 4.54
C GLY A 113 -16.36 4.46 5.52
N VAL A 114 -15.69 3.64 6.33
CA VAL A 114 -14.63 4.12 7.23
C VAL A 114 -13.36 4.34 6.40
N LYS A 115 -12.98 5.60 6.19
CA LYS A 115 -11.75 5.99 5.47
C LYS A 115 -11.32 7.39 5.87
N ASN A 116 -10.05 7.75 5.66
CA ASN A 116 -9.59 9.11 5.90
C ASN A 116 -10.45 10.12 5.11
N GLY A 117 -10.84 11.21 5.75
CA GLY A 117 -11.75 12.22 5.22
C GLY A 117 -13.24 11.89 5.32
N ALA A 118 -13.63 10.67 5.72
CA ALA A 118 -15.04 10.32 5.86
C ALA A 118 -15.67 11.05 7.05
N THR A 119 -16.90 11.52 6.88
CA THR A 119 -17.75 12.15 7.91
C THR A 119 -19.02 11.35 8.18
N MET A 120 -19.14 10.19 7.53
CA MET A 120 -20.22 9.23 7.70
C MET A 120 -19.75 7.82 7.35
N PHE A 121 -20.33 6.82 8.01
CA PHE A 121 -20.19 5.41 7.65
C PHE A 121 -21.48 4.65 7.99
N GLY A 122 -21.74 3.55 7.28
CA GLY A 122 -22.86 2.65 7.53
C GLY A 122 -22.45 1.52 8.46
N MET A 123 -23.35 1.12 9.36
CA MET A 123 -23.09 0.05 10.34
C MET A 123 -24.37 -0.72 10.68
N LEU A 124 -24.37 -2.03 10.46
CA LEU A 124 -25.50 -2.93 10.74
C LEU A 124 -24.98 -4.27 11.27
N ASP A 125 -25.80 -5.01 12.03
CA ASP A 125 -25.48 -6.37 12.46
C ASP A 125 -26.00 -7.41 11.47
N ASN A 126 -25.12 -8.20 10.83
CA ASN A 126 -25.56 -9.24 9.89
C ASN A 126 -26.37 -10.36 10.56
N LYS A 127 -26.25 -10.52 11.87
CA LYS A 127 -27.02 -11.50 12.65
C LYS A 127 -28.34 -10.93 13.20
N GLU A 128 -28.61 -9.64 12.98
CA GLU A 128 -29.82 -8.97 13.44
C GLU A 128 -30.07 -9.11 14.97
N VAL A 129 -29.00 -9.24 15.76
CA VAL A 129 -29.07 -9.32 17.23
C VAL A 129 -28.99 -7.92 17.85
N VAL A 130 -28.32 -6.98 17.16
CA VAL A 130 -28.09 -5.61 17.64
C VAL A 130 -28.75 -4.61 16.71
N ASP A 131 -29.82 -3.99 17.21
CA ASP A 131 -30.56 -2.96 16.46
C ASP A 131 -29.77 -1.67 16.31
N ASN A 132 -29.13 -1.22 17.40
CA ASN A 132 -28.41 0.05 17.45
C ASN A 132 -27.09 -0.06 18.21
N TYR A 133 -26.12 0.73 17.75
CA TYR A 133 -24.79 0.84 18.33
C TYR A 133 -24.56 2.23 18.91
N THR A 134 -23.94 2.28 20.09
CA THR A 134 -23.22 3.46 20.58
C THR A 134 -21.81 3.40 20.04
N VAL A 135 -21.40 4.45 19.32
CA VAL A 135 -20.07 4.55 18.72
C VAL A 135 -19.28 5.64 19.44
N THR A 136 -18.07 5.31 19.86
CA THR A 136 -17.09 6.27 20.38
C THR A 136 -15.89 6.31 19.44
N LEU A 137 -15.56 7.49 18.96
CA LEU A 137 -14.37 7.76 18.14
C LEU A 137 -13.35 8.51 18.98
N THR A 138 -12.13 8.01 19.04
CA THR A 138 -10.99 8.66 19.68
C THR A 138 -10.00 9.10 18.61
N TYR A 139 -9.70 10.40 18.58
CA TYR A 139 -8.79 11.02 17.62
C TYR A 139 -7.38 11.12 18.20
N PRO A 140 -6.34 11.06 17.35
CA PRO A 140 -4.97 11.25 17.79
C PRO A 140 -4.76 12.65 18.37
N MET A 141 -3.97 12.75 19.45
CA MET A 141 -3.78 13.99 20.22
C MET A 141 -3.29 15.17 19.38
N ALA A 142 -2.53 14.93 18.31
CA ALA A 142 -2.03 15.99 17.41
C ALA A 142 -3.14 16.82 16.75
N LEU A 143 -4.38 16.31 16.67
CA LEU A 143 -5.54 17.05 16.15
C LEU A 143 -6.39 17.70 17.24
N ALA A 144 -6.20 17.33 18.51
CA ALA A 144 -6.88 17.96 19.65
C ALA A 144 -6.39 19.39 19.89
N GLU A 145 -5.18 19.73 19.43
CA GLU A 145 -4.63 21.09 19.48
C GLU A 145 -5.40 22.10 18.60
N LEU A 146 -6.31 21.65 17.73
CA LEU A 146 -7.24 22.49 16.97
C LEU A 146 -8.57 22.78 17.69
N GLY A 147 -8.69 22.49 18.99
CA GLY A 147 -9.84 22.90 19.81
C GLY A 147 -11.07 21.98 19.74
N ASN A 148 -10.93 20.78 19.18
CA ASN A 148 -11.96 19.74 19.21
C ASN A 148 -11.72 18.79 20.39
N SER A 149 -12.80 18.25 20.97
CA SER A 149 -12.66 17.16 21.95
C SER A 149 -11.94 15.97 21.31
N THR A 150 -11.00 15.36 22.03
CA THR A 150 -10.25 14.16 21.61
C THR A 150 -11.16 12.96 21.33
N GLN A 151 -12.40 13.03 21.79
CA GLN A 151 -13.39 11.99 21.63
C GLN A 151 -14.71 12.56 21.09
N TRP A 152 -15.36 11.77 20.25
CA TRP A 152 -16.73 11.97 19.82
C TRP A 152 -17.54 10.73 20.16
N THR A 153 -18.78 10.90 20.59
CA THR A 153 -19.70 9.78 20.82
C THR A 153 -21.03 10.07 20.15
N GLY A 154 -21.57 9.07 19.47
CA GLY A 154 -22.87 9.12 18.82
C GLY A 154 -23.50 7.74 18.72
N TYR A 155 -24.56 7.65 17.94
CA TYR A 155 -25.37 6.45 17.80
C TYR A 155 -25.64 6.18 16.32
N THR A 156 -25.89 4.92 15.97
CA THR A 156 -26.49 4.59 14.68
C THR A 156 -27.89 5.18 14.60
N SER A 157 -28.18 5.91 13.52
CA SER A 157 -29.54 6.37 13.26
C SER A 157 -30.49 5.20 12.93
N SER A 158 -31.78 5.47 12.79
CA SER A 158 -32.76 4.51 12.25
C SER A 158 -32.42 4.04 10.83
N ASP A 159 -31.59 4.78 10.11
CA ASP A 159 -31.06 4.40 8.80
C ASP A 159 -29.74 3.63 8.92
N HIS A 160 -29.31 3.23 10.11
CA HIS A 160 -28.05 2.50 10.36
C HIS A 160 -26.79 3.26 9.89
N ILE A 161 -26.85 4.59 9.87
CA ILE A 161 -25.74 5.46 9.50
C ILE A 161 -25.26 6.20 10.74
N VAL A 162 -23.94 6.27 10.90
CA VAL A 162 -23.27 7.11 11.88
C VAL A 162 -22.80 8.37 11.15
N THR A 163 -23.19 9.56 11.63
CA THR A 163 -22.80 10.86 11.05
C THR A 163 -22.56 11.89 12.15
N GLY A 164 -22.09 13.09 11.77
CA GLY A 164 -21.94 14.21 12.69
C GLY A 164 -20.64 14.21 13.49
N PHE A 165 -19.69 13.35 13.12
CA PHE A 165 -18.33 13.35 13.64
C PHE A 165 -17.36 14.13 12.74
N PRO A 166 -16.27 14.71 13.30
CA PRO A 166 -15.20 15.30 12.50
C PRO A 166 -14.60 14.31 11.50
N ALA A 167 -14.08 14.78 10.36
CA ALA A 167 -13.50 13.90 9.36
C ALA A 167 -12.49 12.90 9.97
N LEU A 168 -12.65 11.60 9.68
CA LEU A 168 -11.75 10.56 10.16
C LEU A 168 -10.35 10.78 9.60
N VAL A 169 -9.33 10.44 10.38
CA VAL A 169 -7.92 10.52 9.96
C VAL A 169 -7.17 9.24 10.34
N SER A 170 -5.93 9.11 9.87
CA SER A 170 -5.01 8.10 10.38
C SER A 170 -4.79 8.27 11.89
N GLY A 171 -4.77 7.17 12.64
CA GLY A 171 -4.68 7.13 14.09
C GLY A 171 -6.04 7.18 14.81
N VAL A 172 -7.16 7.28 14.09
CA VAL A 172 -8.48 7.19 14.74
C VAL A 172 -8.77 5.76 15.18
N LEU A 173 -9.20 5.64 16.44
CA LEU A 173 -9.76 4.43 17.03
C LEU A 173 -11.27 4.60 17.19
N GLY A 174 -12.04 3.70 16.60
CA GLY A 174 -13.48 3.59 16.84
C GLY A 174 -13.81 2.38 17.69
N THR A 175 -14.64 2.53 18.71
CA THR A 175 -15.22 1.41 19.47
C THR A 175 -16.73 1.49 19.38
N TYR A 176 -17.40 0.34 19.28
CA TYR A 176 -18.84 0.28 19.23
C TYR A 176 -19.41 -0.75 20.21
N SER A 177 -20.49 -0.35 20.88
CA SER A 177 -21.17 -1.12 21.92
C SER A 177 -22.66 -1.20 21.63
N SER A 178 -23.33 -2.25 22.08
CA SER A 178 -24.80 -2.35 21.96
C SER A 178 -25.47 -1.27 22.81
N THR A 179 -26.48 -0.58 22.28
CA THR A 179 -27.31 0.35 23.08
C THR A 179 -28.20 -0.38 24.09
N ALA A 180 -28.47 -1.67 23.89
CA ALA A 180 -29.39 -2.43 24.73
C ALA A 180 -28.74 -2.93 26.03
N ASN A 181 -27.46 -3.28 26.00
CA ASN A 181 -26.76 -3.89 27.13
C ASN A 181 -25.37 -3.30 27.42
N SER A 182 -24.95 -2.26 26.69
CA SER A 182 -23.66 -1.58 26.84
C SER A 182 -22.42 -2.47 26.65
N THR A 183 -22.57 -3.69 26.14
CA THR A 183 -21.44 -4.59 25.86
C THR A 183 -20.68 -4.08 24.64
N GLN A 184 -19.36 -3.95 24.75
CA GLN A 184 -18.50 -3.65 23.61
C GLN A 184 -18.48 -4.85 22.67
N ILE A 185 -18.91 -4.62 21.43
CA ILE A 185 -19.02 -5.67 20.41
C ILE A 185 -17.77 -5.69 19.54
N GLY A 186 -17.10 -4.55 19.39
CA GLY A 186 -15.91 -4.45 18.57
C GLY A 186 -15.42 -3.03 18.38
N GLY A 187 -14.62 -2.86 17.34
CA GLY A 187 -14.07 -1.56 16.98
C GLY A 187 -13.30 -1.59 15.67
N PHE A 188 -12.70 -0.46 15.35
CA PHE A 188 -11.82 -0.32 14.21
C PHE A 188 -10.65 0.61 14.48
N PHE A 189 -9.56 0.40 13.75
CA PHE A 189 -8.38 1.24 13.71
C PHE A 189 -8.12 1.69 12.29
N ILE A 190 -7.74 2.95 12.10
CA ILE A 190 -7.31 3.50 10.80
C ILE A 190 -5.84 3.83 10.91
N TYR A 191 -5.01 3.27 10.05
CA TYR A 191 -3.59 3.62 9.97
C TYR A 191 -3.18 4.01 8.56
N GLY A 192 -2.27 4.99 8.49
CA GLY A 192 -1.47 5.27 7.31
C GLY A 192 -0.39 4.19 7.16
N VAL A 193 -0.15 3.80 5.91
CA VAL A 193 0.93 2.90 5.51
C VAL A 193 1.67 3.54 4.35
N ASP A 194 2.84 3.01 3.98
CA ASP A 194 3.59 3.44 2.80
C ASP A 194 4.40 4.74 2.91
N SER A 195 4.62 5.22 4.13
CA SER A 195 5.23 6.52 4.43
C SER A 195 6.64 6.72 3.84
N LEU A 196 7.42 5.66 3.60
CA LEU A 196 8.66 5.71 2.82
C LEU A 196 8.51 5.03 1.47
N SER A 197 8.83 5.77 0.40
CA SER A 197 8.70 5.28 -0.96
C SER A 197 9.89 5.65 -1.84
N TYR A 198 10.34 4.68 -2.63
CA TYR A 198 11.25 4.87 -3.74
C TYR A 198 10.49 4.86 -5.07
N GLN A 199 10.81 5.79 -5.96
CA GLN A 199 10.30 5.83 -7.33
C GLN A 199 11.44 6.05 -8.32
N TYR A 200 11.43 5.26 -9.39
CA TYR A 200 12.36 5.41 -10.52
C TYR A 200 11.59 5.43 -11.83
N SER A 201 11.73 6.52 -12.57
CA SER A 201 11.12 6.69 -13.90
C SER A 201 12.15 6.43 -14.99
N SER A 202 11.82 5.54 -15.92
CA SER A 202 12.66 5.15 -17.05
C SER A 202 11.86 5.18 -18.36
N VAL A 203 12.51 4.85 -19.48
CA VAL A 203 11.83 4.71 -20.78
C VAL A 203 10.81 3.56 -20.79
N SER A 204 11.01 2.56 -19.94
CA SER A 204 10.15 1.37 -19.78
C SER A 204 8.95 1.63 -18.87
N GLY A 205 8.88 2.82 -18.27
CA GLY A 205 7.85 3.22 -17.34
C GLY A 205 8.38 3.48 -15.92
N VAL A 206 7.46 3.47 -14.95
CA VAL A 206 7.74 3.87 -13.57
C VAL A 206 7.76 2.66 -12.65
N PHE A 207 8.92 2.43 -12.03
CA PHE A 207 9.13 1.48 -10.95
C PHE A 207 8.85 2.15 -9.61
N LYS A 208 8.20 1.43 -8.69
CA LYS A 208 7.90 1.92 -7.34
C LYS A 208 8.19 0.84 -6.30
N MET A 209 8.74 1.26 -5.17
CA MET A 209 8.89 0.43 -3.96
C MET A 209 8.43 1.24 -2.76
N ARG A 210 7.77 0.60 -1.80
CA ARG A 210 7.21 1.25 -0.61
C ARG A 210 7.39 0.35 0.59
N MET A 211 7.76 0.96 1.71
CA MET A 211 7.83 0.27 2.98
C MET A 211 6.43 0.06 3.54
N PHE A 212 6.11 -1.16 3.97
CA PHE A 212 4.78 -1.56 4.37
C PHE A 212 4.89 -2.48 5.59
N ASN A 213 4.60 -1.97 6.79
CA ASN A 213 4.50 -2.76 8.04
C ASN A 213 5.68 -3.72 8.26
N GLY A 214 6.91 -3.20 8.17
CA GLY A 214 8.14 -4.01 8.28
C GLY A 214 8.43 -4.92 7.07
N GLY A 215 7.84 -4.64 5.91
CA GLY A 215 8.18 -5.27 4.65
C GLY A 215 8.19 -4.27 3.51
N ILE A 216 8.20 -4.77 2.27
CA ILE A 216 8.27 -3.93 1.06
C ILE A 216 7.24 -4.40 0.05
N ILE A 217 6.39 -3.48 -0.41
CA ILE A 217 5.59 -3.67 -1.63
C ILE A 217 6.28 -3.00 -2.82
N SER A 218 6.30 -3.68 -3.97
CA SER A 218 6.87 -3.15 -5.20
C SER A 218 5.92 -3.26 -6.38
N LYS A 219 6.14 -2.38 -7.36
CA LYS A 219 5.42 -2.37 -8.63
C LYS A 219 6.41 -2.08 -9.75
N VAL A 220 6.46 -3.00 -10.70
CA VAL A 220 7.13 -2.81 -11.99
C VAL A 220 6.16 -2.17 -13.01
N PRO A 221 6.67 -1.53 -14.08
CA PRO A 221 5.82 -1.00 -15.14
C PRO A 221 4.85 -2.05 -15.70
N GLY A 222 3.59 -1.67 -15.90
CA GLY A 222 2.53 -2.58 -16.36
C GLY A 222 1.95 -3.53 -15.30
N GLY A 223 2.56 -3.60 -14.11
CA GLY A 223 2.10 -4.46 -13.00
C GLY A 223 1.25 -3.76 -11.93
N THR A 224 0.80 -4.56 -10.97
CA THR A 224 0.20 -4.12 -9.71
C THR A 224 1.23 -4.15 -8.57
N PHE A 225 0.90 -3.54 -7.43
CA PHE A 225 1.73 -3.68 -6.24
C PHE A 225 1.60 -5.09 -5.65
N GLY A 226 2.73 -5.68 -5.28
CA GLY A 226 2.80 -6.94 -4.54
C GLY A 226 3.97 -6.94 -3.56
N PHE A 227 3.96 -7.88 -2.61
CA PHE A 227 5.05 -7.99 -1.62
C PHE A 227 6.33 -8.51 -2.26
N THR A 228 7.41 -7.76 -2.06
CA THR A 228 8.80 -8.18 -2.32
C THR A 228 9.44 -8.71 -1.04
N SER A 229 9.14 -8.05 0.08
CA SER A 229 9.47 -8.51 1.42
C SER A 229 8.17 -8.59 2.22
N GLN A 230 8.07 -9.60 3.08
CA GLN A 230 6.84 -9.90 3.81
C GLN A 230 6.64 -8.89 4.95
N PRO A 231 5.41 -8.44 5.22
CA PRO A 231 5.14 -7.61 6.39
C PRO A 231 5.40 -8.42 7.67
N LEU A 232 5.83 -7.73 8.72
CA LEU A 232 6.07 -8.33 10.03
C LEU A 232 4.75 -8.69 10.71
N ILE A 233 4.50 -10.00 10.79
CA ILE A 233 3.35 -10.60 11.45
C ILE A 233 3.87 -11.77 12.28
N LEU A 234 3.47 -11.83 13.55
CA LEU A 234 3.77 -12.95 14.43
C LEU A 234 2.48 -13.68 14.77
N SER A 235 2.54 -15.00 14.85
CA SER A 235 1.39 -15.80 15.29
C SER A 235 1.83 -16.93 16.20
N ILE A 236 0.91 -17.35 17.07
CA ILE A 236 0.98 -18.58 17.83
C ILE A 236 -0.13 -19.47 17.26
N PRO A 237 0.21 -20.43 16.36
CA PRO A 237 -0.79 -21.28 15.73
C PRO A 237 -1.30 -22.35 16.70
N ASN A 238 -2.57 -22.71 16.54
CA ASN A 238 -3.22 -23.81 17.24
C ASN A 238 -4.04 -24.63 16.24
N GLY A 239 -3.39 -25.62 15.63
CA GLY A 239 -3.94 -26.37 14.50
C GLY A 239 -4.18 -25.45 13.30
N ASP A 240 -5.42 -25.41 12.80
CA ASP A 240 -5.85 -24.55 11.70
C ASP A 240 -6.31 -23.14 12.16
N SER A 241 -6.17 -22.85 13.46
CA SER A 241 -6.56 -21.59 14.11
C SER A 241 -5.37 -20.87 14.76
N TYR A 242 -5.60 -19.70 15.35
CA TYR A 242 -4.59 -18.98 16.11
C TYR A 242 -4.98 -18.85 17.59
N ASP A 243 -4.01 -19.05 18.47
CA ASP A 243 -4.11 -18.62 19.88
C ASP A 243 -3.79 -17.13 19.99
N SER A 244 -2.83 -16.65 19.18
CA SER A 244 -2.49 -15.24 19.08
C SER A 244 -2.07 -14.86 17.66
N LEU A 245 -2.48 -13.66 17.23
CA LEU A 245 -2.10 -13.07 15.95
C LEU A 245 -1.71 -11.60 16.17
N THR A 246 -0.48 -11.26 15.84
CA THR A 246 0.13 -9.95 16.10
C THR A 246 0.59 -9.31 14.80
N PHE A 247 0.12 -8.09 14.52
CA PHE A 247 0.57 -7.29 13.40
C PHE A 247 1.45 -6.14 13.87
N TYR A 248 2.56 -5.89 13.18
CA TYR A 248 3.32 -4.67 13.37
C TYR A 248 2.76 -3.57 12.48
N GLN A 249 2.45 -2.42 13.07
CA GLN A 249 2.04 -1.23 12.34
C GLN A 249 3.17 -0.21 12.40
N THR A 250 3.91 -0.07 11.30
CA THR A 250 5.08 0.82 11.26
C THR A 250 4.72 2.16 10.66
N ASP A 251 5.03 3.24 11.36
CA ASP A 251 5.05 4.58 10.78
C ASP A 251 6.49 5.07 10.69
N TYR A 252 6.84 5.72 9.58
CA TYR A 252 8.19 6.16 9.28
C TYR A 252 8.21 7.67 9.11
N ALA A 253 9.08 8.32 9.88
CA ALA A 253 9.33 9.74 9.77
C ALA A 253 10.75 9.98 9.25
N LEU A 254 10.88 10.74 8.15
CA LEU A 254 12.17 11.25 7.71
C LEU A 254 12.48 12.51 8.53
N THR A 255 13.46 12.40 9.42
CA THR A 255 13.88 13.50 10.29
C THR A 255 14.96 14.39 9.67
N SER A 256 15.52 13.98 8.53
CA SER A 256 16.47 14.78 7.77
C SER A 256 15.80 16.03 7.18
N SER A 257 16.57 17.12 7.05
CA SER A 257 16.13 18.32 6.32
C SER A 257 15.79 18.03 4.85
N VAL A 258 16.32 16.92 4.33
CA VAL A 258 16.07 16.40 2.98
C VAL A 258 14.94 15.37 3.04
N LYS A 259 13.72 15.78 2.66
CA LYS A 259 12.55 14.88 2.53
C LYS A 259 12.50 14.11 1.20
N ASN A 260 13.45 14.37 0.32
CA ASN A 260 13.59 13.74 -0.99
C ASN A 260 15.06 13.51 -1.31
N VAL A 261 15.43 12.25 -1.39
CA VAL A 261 16.79 11.77 -1.56
C VAL A 261 16.93 11.20 -2.98
N GLN A 262 17.82 11.78 -3.78
CA GLN A 262 18.04 11.37 -5.18
C GLN A 262 19.18 10.36 -5.30
N GLY A 263 19.60 9.99 -6.50
CA GLY A 263 20.76 9.10 -6.70
C GLY A 263 22.00 9.55 -5.89
N GLY A 264 22.64 8.60 -5.19
CA GLY A 264 23.73 8.86 -4.26
C GLY A 264 23.95 7.73 -3.26
N ASN A 265 24.97 7.88 -2.41
CA ASN A 265 25.28 6.99 -1.30
C ASN A 265 24.88 7.65 0.00
N TYR A 266 24.07 6.97 0.81
CA TYR A 266 23.49 7.51 2.01
C TYR A 266 23.79 6.64 3.21
N ILE A 267 23.95 7.29 4.35
CA ILE A 267 23.93 6.66 5.67
C ILE A 267 22.56 6.95 6.26
N MET A 268 21.78 5.89 6.48
CA MET A 268 20.45 5.95 7.08
C MET A 268 20.54 5.46 8.52
N ASN A 269 20.20 6.32 9.48
CA ASN A 269 20.11 5.97 10.89
C ASN A 269 18.63 5.80 11.24
N ALA A 270 18.22 4.56 11.49
CA ALA A 270 16.88 4.24 11.93
C ALA A 270 16.83 4.13 13.46
N ARG A 271 15.82 4.72 14.08
CA ARG A 271 15.59 4.66 15.52
C ARG A 271 14.12 4.46 15.87
N ASN A 272 13.85 3.44 16.66
CA ASN A 272 12.51 3.14 17.17
C ASN A 272 12.14 4.14 18.29
N GLN A 273 11.06 4.89 18.10
CA GLN A 273 10.50 5.82 19.08
C GLN A 273 9.39 5.19 19.94
N GLY A 274 9.14 3.89 19.78
CA GLY A 274 8.02 3.21 20.42
C GLY A 274 6.70 3.46 19.67
N GLY A 275 5.60 3.24 20.35
CA GLY A 275 4.25 3.40 19.84
C GLY A 275 3.24 2.83 20.84
N ASN A 276 1.96 2.86 20.48
CA ASN A 276 0.92 2.31 21.34
C ASN A 276 0.62 0.86 20.98
N ASP A 277 0.75 -0.04 21.96
CA ASP A 277 0.47 -1.46 21.76
C ASP A 277 -0.97 -1.78 22.19
N ILE A 278 -1.68 -2.52 21.33
CA ILE A 278 -3.05 -2.95 21.55
C ILE A 278 -3.07 -4.47 21.66
N SER A 279 -3.84 -5.00 22.63
CA SER A 279 -4.12 -6.43 22.78
C SER A 279 -5.60 -6.60 23.13
N LEU A 280 -6.28 -7.46 22.39
CA LEU A 280 -7.72 -7.66 22.44
C LEU A 280 -8.05 -9.13 22.21
N ASP A 281 -8.99 -9.68 22.98
CA ASP A 281 -9.57 -10.98 22.69
C ASP A 281 -10.70 -10.81 21.66
N VAL A 282 -10.55 -11.45 20.50
CA VAL A 282 -11.43 -11.25 19.34
C VAL A 282 -11.87 -12.57 18.71
N TYR A 283 -13.01 -12.56 18.05
CA TYR A 283 -13.56 -13.70 17.28
C TYR A 283 -13.35 -13.51 15.77
N SER A 284 -13.25 -12.26 15.32
CA SER A 284 -13.00 -11.95 13.92
C SER A 284 -12.15 -10.69 13.77
N ILE A 285 -11.34 -10.69 12.70
CA ILE A 285 -10.55 -9.56 12.23
C ILE A 285 -10.86 -9.39 10.75
N ARG A 286 -11.23 -8.18 10.36
CA ARG A 286 -11.32 -7.77 8.96
C ARG A 286 -10.25 -6.71 8.69
N ILE A 287 -9.57 -6.84 7.57
CA ILE A 287 -8.55 -5.88 7.13
C ILE A 287 -9.02 -5.25 5.81
N GLY A 288 -9.13 -3.93 5.82
CA GLY A 288 -9.44 -3.14 4.63
C GLY A 288 -8.27 -2.31 4.17
N PHE A 289 -8.14 -2.14 2.86
CA PHE A 289 -7.06 -1.37 2.23
C PHE A 289 -7.63 -0.20 1.43
N SER A 290 -6.87 0.88 1.30
CA SER A 290 -7.19 1.99 0.39
C SER A 290 -5.93 2.62 -0.16
N GLY A 291 -6.02 3.18 -1.37
CA GLY A 291 -4.85 3.64 -2.12
C GLY A 291 -4.25 2.53 -2.96
N ASP A 292 -2.97 2.61 -3.28
CA ASP A 292 -2.33 1.61 -4.15
C ASP A 292 -2.11 0.26 -3.44
N CYS A 293 -2.08 0.24 -2.10
CA CYS A 293 -2.05 -0.99 -1.29
C CYS A 293 -3.35 -1.82 -1.38
N SER A 294 -4.43 -1.27 -1.96
CA SER A 294 -5.66 -2.02 -2.25
C SER A 294 -5.52 -3.03 -3.40
N ALA A 295 -4.33 -3.13 -4.01
CA ALA A 295 -4.05 -4.07 -5.08
C ALA A 295 -4.40 -5.52 -4.70
N TYR A 296 -4.98 -6.24 -5.65
CA TYR A 296 -5.37 -7.64 -5.49
C TYR A 296 -4.24 -8.54 -4.93
N GLN A 297 -3.01 -8.35 -5.40
CA GLN A 297 -1.86 -9.14 -4.96
C GLN A 297 -1.54 -8.97 -3.47
N VAL A 298 -1.81 -7.79 -2.88
CA VAL A 298 -1.65 -7.55 -1.44
C VAL A 298 -2.67 -8.39 -0.66
N LYS A 299 -3.94 -8.41 -1.08
CA LYS A 299 -4.99 -9.23 -0.45
C LYS A 299 -4.69 -10.73 -0.58
N GLN A 300 -4.22 -11.15 -1.74
CA GLN A 300 -3.84 -12.55 -2.01
C GLN A 300 -2.70 -13.04 -1.11
N TYR A 301 -1.80 -12.17 -0.68
CA TYR A 301 -0.77 -12.56 0.28
C TYR A 301 -1.38 -13.03 1.62
N TYR A 302 -2.34 -12.30 2.16
CA TYR A 302 -3.01 -12.69 3.41
C TYR A 302 -3.88 -13.95 3.25
N TYR A 303 -4.51 -14.12 2.08
CA TYR A 303 -5.25 -15.35 1.78
C TYR A 303 -4.35 -16.58 1.73
N ASN A 304 -3.26 -16.51 0.97
CA ASN A 304 -2.39 -17.68 0.77
C ASN A 304 -1.52 -18.03 1.98
N ASN A 305 -1.19 -17.06 2.85
CA ASN A 305 -0.22 -17.27 3.93
C ASN A 305 -0.82 -17.18 5.34
N TRP A 306 -2.00 -16.58 5.51
CA TRP A 306 -2.54 -16.24 6.85
C TRP A 306 -4.00 -16.68 7.05
N ASN A 307 -4.59 -17.45 6.13
CA ASN A 307 -5.96 -17.96 6.18
C ASN A 307 -7.07 -16.88 6.14
N PHE A 308 -6.76 -15.68 5.65
CA PHE A 308 -7.75 -14.61 5.49
C PHE A 308 -8.57 -14.81 4.20
N ILE A 309 -9.89 -14.71 4.27
CA ILE A 309 -10.76 -14.93 3.10
C ILE A 309 -11.19 -13.57 2.52
N PRO A 310 -11.07 -13.35 1.19
CA PRO A 310 -11.62 -12.17 0.54
C PRO A 310 -13.15 -12.10 0.67
N ASN A 311 -13.70 -10.93 0.94
CA ASN A 311 -15.13 -10.71 1.03
C ASN A 311 -15.51 -9.28 0.62
N ASP A 312 -16.69 -9.14 0.02
CA ASP A 312 -17.22 -7.87 -0.45
C ASP A 312 -18.20 -7.30 0.58
N TYR A 313 -17.91 -6.10 1.07
CA TYR A 313 -18.73 -5.40 2.04
C TYR A 313 -19.47 -4.25 1.38
N LEU A 314 -20.76 -4.45 1.13
CA LEU A 314 -21.68 -3.47 0.55
C LEU A 314 -23.08 -3.61 1.14
N PHE A 315 -23.85 -2.53 1.25
CA PHE A 315 -25.25 -2.60 1.69
C PHE A 315 -26.21 -2.75 0.51
N THR A 316 -27.18 -3.67 0.62
CA THR A 316 -28.22 -3.85 -0.40
C THR A 316 -29.46 -3.01 -0.07
N PRO A 317 -30.30 -2.67 -1.07
CA PRO A 317 -31.54 -1.91 -0.86
C PRO A 317 -32.47 -2.51 0.21
N ASP A 318 -32.47 -3.84 0.35
CA ASP A 318 -33.27 -4.57 1.33
C ASP A 318 -32.80 -4.31 2.78
N GLN A 319 -31.53 -3.95 2.97
CA GLN A 319 -30.96 -3.56 4.27
C GLN A 319 -31.22 -2.09 4.61
N GLY A 320 -31.75 -1.32 3.65
CA GLY A 320 -32.07 0.10 3.82
C GLY A 320 -31.74 0.90 2.57
N LEU A 321 -32.72 1.67 2.06
CA LEU A 321 -32.53 2.48 0.84
C LEU A 321 -31.45 3.55 1.03
N THR A 322 -31.43 4.23 2.17
CA THR A 322 -30.44 5.26 2.50
C THR A 322 -29.04 4.67 2.69
N LEU A 323 -28.93 3.47 3.29
CA LEU A 323 -27.67 2.73 3.39
C LEU A 323 -27.14 2.38 2.00
N ALA A 324 -27.95 1.72 1.19
CA ALA A 324 -27.57 1.27 -0.13
C ALA A 324 -27.21 2.43 -1.08
N SER A 325 -27.88 3.57 -0.98
CA SER A 325 -27.56 4.74 -1.79
C SER A 325 -26.18 5.32 -1.46
N ASN A 326 -25.74 5.25 -0.21
CA ASN A 326 -24.47 5.79 0.23
C ASN A 326 -23.33 4.75 0.19
N PHE A 327 -23.64 3.48 0.45
CA PHE A 327 -22.67 2.42 0.73
C PHE A 327 -23.01 1.08 0.02
N GLY A 328 -23.76 1.15 -1.08
CA GLY A 328 -24.08 -0.01 -1.92
C GLY A 328 -22.98 -0.36 -2.91
N VAL A 329 -23.36 -0.99 -4.03
CA VAL A 329 -22.43 -1.57 -5.02
C VAL A 329 -21.34 -0.60 -5.49
N SER A 330 -21.65 0.68 -5.66
CA SER A 330 -20.67 1.70 -6.10
C SER A 330 -19.58 2.01 -5.08
N ASN A 331 -19.79 1.64 -3.82
CA ASN A 331 -18.89 1.88 -2.69
C ASN A 331 -18.55 0.58 -1.95
N ALA A 332 -18.65 -0.56 -2.64
CA ALA A 332 -18.29 -1.85 -2.08
C ALA A 332 -16.81 -1.85 -1.63
N GLU A 333 -16.57 -2.33 -0.42
CA GLU A 333 -15.24 -2.53 0.12
C GLU A 333 -14.85 -4.00 -0.05
N GLU A 334 -13.91 -4.27 -0.96
CA GLU A 334 -13.31 -5.59 -1.12
C GLU A 334 -12.20 -5.79 -0.08
N ASP A 335 -12.57 -6.38 1.05
CA ASP A 335 -11.69 -6.56 2.21
C ASP A 335 -11.35 -8.04 2.42
N ILE A 336 -10.52 -8.33 3.40
CA ILE A 336 -10.17 -9.69 3.79
C ILE A 336 -10.58 -9.93 5.25
N VAL A 337 -11.04 -11.12 5.58
CA VAL A 337 -11.53 -11.46 6.93
C VAL A 337 -10.97 -12.78 7.42
N TYR A 338 -10.61 -12.82 8.69
CA TYR A 338 -10.28 -14.01 9.44
C TYR A 338 -11.24 -14.12 10.63
N SER A 339 -11.77 -15.32 10.89
CA SER A 339 -12.65 -15.56 12.03
C SER A 339 -12.52 -16.99 12.55
N GLN A 340 -12.80 -17.16 13.84
CA GLN A 340 -12.81 -18.46 14.51
C GLN A 340 -13.88 -18.52 15.59
N THR A 341 -14.24 -19.73 16.02
CA THR A 341 -15.35 -19.96 16.97
C THR A 341 -15.01 -19.62 18.41
N SER A 342 -13.73 -19.65 18.77
CA SER A 342 -13.20 -19.26 20.08
C SER A 342 -12.44 -17.96 19.98
N ALA A 343 -12.50 -17.13 21.02
CA ALA A 343 -11.69 -15.91 21.06
C ALA A 343 -10.19 -16.23 20.99
N PHE A 344 -9.43 -15.35 20.36
CA PHE A 344 -7.97 -15.38 20.30
C PHE A 344 -7.39 -13.99 20.55
N ASP A 345 -6.13 -13.96 20.98
CA ASP A 345 -5.44 -12.71 21.32
C ASP A 345 -4.92 -12.03 20.05
N PHE A 346 -5.61 -10.97 19.65
CA PHE A 346 -5.21 -10.10 18.56
C PHE A 346 -4.41 -8.91 19.08
N ARG A 347 -3.26 -8.67 18.47
CA ARG A 347 -2.39 -7.56 18.84
C ARG A 347 -2.01 -6.69 17.66
N ILE A 348 -1.94 -5.39 17.90
CA ILE A 348 -1.33 -4.42 16.99
C ILE A 348 -0.19 -3.77 17.77
N LEU A 349 1.03 -3.90 17.25
CA LEU A 349 2.23 -3.31 17.81
C LEU A 349 2.65 -2.12 16.96
N GLU A 350 2.32 -0.91 17.42
CA GLU A 350 2.66 0.31 16.69
C GLU A 350 4.13 0.68 16.89
N ARG A 351 4.83 1.00 15.82
CA ARG A 351 6.26 1.35 15.87
C ARG A 351 6.50 2.59 15.02
N THR A 352 6.79 3.71 15.66
CA THR A 352 7.23 4.93 14.98
C THR A 352 8.74 4.88 14.82
N ILE A 353 9.20 4.82 13.58
CA ILE A 353 10.61 4.73 13.21
C ILE A 353 11.06 6.06 12.64
N ASN A 354 11.97 6.74 13.33
CA ASN A 354 12.65 7.91 12.79
C ASN A 354 13.82 7.46 11.95
N VAL A 355 13.86 7.90 10.69
CA VAL A 355 14.94 7.65 9.75
C VAL A 355 15.64 8.96 9.45
N ASP A 356 16.89 9.09 9.90
CA ASP A 356 17.75 10.21 9.55
C ASP A 356 18.67 9.82 8.40
N VAL A 357 18.65 10.61 7.32
CA VAL A 357 19.40 10.33 6.09
C VAL A 357 20.48 11.37 5.89
N ASN A 358 21.73 10.92 5.84
CA ASN A 358 22.91 11.74 5.60
C ASN A 358 23.62 11.28 4.33
N LEU A 359 24.09 12.23 3.51
CA LEU A 359 24.96 11.90 2.38
C LEU A 359 26.30 11.38 2.91
N ARG A 360 26.76 10.27 2.35
CA ARG A 360 28.03 9.64 2.74
C ARG A 360 29.24 10.40 2.24
#